data_AF-A0A3C0W246-F1
#
_entry.id   AF-A0A3C0W246-F1
#
_cell.length_a   1.000
_cell.length_b   1.000
_cell.length_c   1.000
_cell.angle_alpha   90.00
_cell.angle_beta   90.00
_cell.angle_gamma   90.00
#
_symmetry.space_group_name_H-M   'P 1'
#
loop_
_entity.id
_entity.type
_entity.pdbx_description
1 polymer ?
#
loop_
_entity_poly.entity_id
_entity_poly.type
_entity_poly.pdbx_seq_one_letter_code
_entity_poly.pdbx_strand_id
1 'polypeptide(L)' 'ANHHEARRLVTLVDALYEAKTRLVVLAEAAPEALYTEGVGAFEFERTVSRFNEMQSEDWLEQREEAEAA' A
#
# COMPACT_ATOMS: atom_id res chain seq x y z
N ALA A 1 8.91 14.68 -13.16
CA ALA A 1 8.32 14.19 -11.91
C ALA A 1 7.67 12.84 -12.16
N ASN A 2 7.93 11.87 -11.28
CA ASN A 2 7.60 10.44 -11.44
C ASN A 2 6.11 10.13 -11.14
N HIS A 3 5.20 11.02 -11.54
CA HIS A 3 3.78 10.93 -11.19
C HIS A 3 3.10 9.71 -11.86
N HIS A 4 3.58 9.28 -13.03
CA HIS A 4 3.07 8.06 -13.68
C HIS A 4 3.46 6.81 -12.89
N GLU A 5 4.67 6.77 -12.34
CA GLU A 5 5.18 5.71 -11.48
C GLU A 5 4.39 5.65 -10.17
N ALA A 6 4.23 6.79 -9.50
CA ALA A 6 3.44 6.90 -8.28
C ALA A 6 2.00 6.43 -8.50
N ARG A 7 1.37 6.86 -9.61
CA ARG A 7 0.00 6.43 -9.96
C ARG A 7 -0.10 4.91 -10.20
N ARG A 8 0.88 4.31 -10.88
CA ARG A 8 0.91 2.85 -11.08
C ARG A 8 1.06 2.11 -9.76
N LEU A 9 1.89 2.62 -8.84
CA LEU A 9 2.06 2.03 -7.51
C LEU A 9 0.78 2.13 -6.68
N VAL A 10 0.12 3.29 -6.68
CA VAL A 10 -1.19 3.50 -6.03
C VAL A 10 -2.20 2.47 -6.53
N THR A 11 -2.34 2.33 -7.86
CA THR A 11 -3.28 1.36 -8.45
C THR A 11 -2.96 -0.08 -8.05
N LEU A 12 -1.67 -0.46 -8.02
CA LEU A 12 -1.26 -1.80 -7.62
C LEU A 12 -1.59 -2.06 -6.15
N VAL A 13 -1.24 -1.15 -5.25
CA VAL A 13 -1.49 -1.31 -3.81
C VAL A 13 -2.98 -1.35 -3.50
N ASP A 14 -3.78 -0.50 -4.16
CA ASP A 14 -5.24 -0.51 -4.02
C ASP A 14 -5.82 -1.87 -4.41
N ALA A 15 -5.42 -2.42 -5.56
CA ALA A 15 -5.89 -3.73 -6.01
C ALA A 15 -5.48 -4.87 -5.06
N LEU A 16 -4.25 -4.86 -4.56
CA LEU A 16 -3.76 -5.88 -3.63
C LEU A 16 -4.45 -5.80 -2.27
N TYR A 17 -4.68 -4.58 -1.77
CA TYR A 17 -5.40 -4.35 -0.52
C TYR A 17 -6.85 -4.83 -0.63
N GLU A 18 -7.57 -4.47 -1.70
CA GLU A 18 -8.95 -4.92 -1.94
C GLU A 18 -9.05 -6.44 -2.11
N ALA A 19 -8.07 -7.05 -2.77
CA ALA A 19 -7.99 -8.50 -2.92
C ALA A 19 -7.48 -9.21 -1.65
N LYS A 20 -7.25 -8.49 -0.53
CA LYS A 20 -6.65 -9.00 0.70
C LYS A 20 -5.35 -9.80 0.45
N THR A 21 -4.56 -9.40 -0.53
CA THR A 21 -3.34 -10.13 -0.91
C THR A 21 -2.21 -9.84 0.08
N ARG A 22 -1.56 -10.90 0.58
CA ARG A 22 -0.34 -10.74 1.39
C ARG A 22 0.78 -10.17 0.52
N LEU A 23 1.28 -8.99 0.90
CA LEU A 23 2.36 -8.31 0.21
C LEU A 23 3.64 -8.35 1.05
N VAL A 24 4.73 -8.77 0.44
CA VAL A 24 6.09 -8.61 0.97
C VAL A 24 6.89 -7.86 -0.09
N VAL A 25 7.42 -6.70 0.28
CA VAL A 25 8.11 -5.80 -0.64
C VAL A 25 9.27 -5.11 0.07
N LEU A 26 10.31 -4.79 -0.69
CA LEU A 26 11.44 -3.99 -0.23
C LEU A 26 11.43 -2.65 -0.98
N ALA A 27 11.71 -1.57 -0.27
CA ALA A 27 11.84 -0.24 -0.83
C ALA A 27 13.06 0.48 -0.25
N GLU A 28 13.55 1.51 -0.94
CA GLU A 28 14.69 2.32 -0.51
C GLU A 28 14.42 3.12 0.77
N ALA A 29 13.14 3.45 1.02
CA ALA A 29 12.70 4.17 2.20
C ALA A 29 11.35 3.63 2.71
N ALA A 30 10.95 4.07 3.91
CA ALA A 30 9.61 3.81 4.45
C ALA A 30 8.52 4.44 3.55
N PRO A 31 7.28 3.91 3.55
CA PRO A 31 6.20 4.38 2.69
C PRO A 31 5.98 5.90 2.70
N GLU A 32 6.07 6.52 3.88
CA GLU A 32 5.91 7.96 4.11
C GLU A 32 6.92 8.81 3.34
N ALA A 33 8.08 8.25 3.00
CA ALA A 33 9.18 8.93 2.33
C ALA A 33 9.28 8.61 0.83
N LEU A 34 8.43 7.73 0.28
CA LEU A 34 8.53 7.30 -1.11
C LEU A 34 8.03 8.35 -2.12
N TYR A 35 7.04 9.16 -1.74
CA TYR A 35 6.47 10.17 -2.63
C TYR A 35 5.84 11.32 -1.82
N THR A 36 6.69 12.25 -1.36
CA THR A 36 6.30 13.34 -0.45
C THR A 36 5.81 14.60 -1.16
N GLU A 37 6.14 14.77 -2.43
CA GLU A 37 5.83 15.98 -3.20
C GLU A 37 5.56 15.68 -4.67
N GLY A 38 4.83 16.59 -5.33
CA GLY A 38 4.46 16.48 -6.74
C GLY A 38 3.00 16.10 -6.96
N VAL A 39 2.62 15.95 -8.24
CA VAL A 39 1.25 15.63 -8.65
C VAL A 39 0.87 14.25 -8.10
N GLY A 40 -0.24 14.16 -7.37
CA GLY A 40 -0.70 12.91 -6.78
C GLY A 40 -0.17 12.61 -5.37
N ALA A 41 0.60 13.51 -4.75
CA ALA A 41 1.22 13.26 -3.43
C ALA A 41 0.18 13.07 -2.32
N PHE A 42 -0.89 13.88 -2.33
CA PHE A 42 -2.00 13.73 -1.38
C PHE A 42 -2.73 12.39 -1.55
N GLU A 43 -2.97 11.97 -2.79
CA GLU A 43 -3.55 10.67 -3.10
C GLU A 43 -2.63 9.52 -2.69
N PHE A 44 -1.32 9.74 -2.74
CA PHE A 44 -0.32 8.77 -2.29
C PHE A 44 -0.35 8.56 -0.76
N GLU A 45 -0.78 9.53 0.03
CA GLU A 45 -0.98 9.35 1.49
C GLU A 45 -1.95 8.20 1.80
N ARG A 46 -2.97 8.00 0.96
CA ARG A 46 -3.87 6.83 1.10
C ARG A 46 -3.18 5.50 0.81
N THR A 47 -2.16 5.52 -0.03
CA THR A 47 -1.32 4.35 -0.31
C THR A 47 -0.43 4.04 0.89
N VAL A 48 0.13 5.07 1.52
CA VAL A 48 0.89 4.95 2.79
C VAL A 48 0.04 4.33 3.88
N SER A 49 -1.19 4.82 4.09
CA SER A 49 -2.10 4.24 5.10
C SER A 49 -2.38 2.76 4.85
N ARG A 50 -2.54 2.34 3.59
CA ARG A 50 -2.73 0.91 3.25
C ARG A 50 -1.50 0.08 3.55
N PHE A 51 -0.31 0.57 3.23
CA PHE A 51 0.92 -0.13 3.63
C PHE A 51 1.00 -0.30 5.15
N ASN A 52 0.65 0.72 5.92
CA ASN A 52 0.70 0.67 7.38
C ASN A 52 -0.35 -0.30 7.95
N GLU A 53 -1.56 -0.29 7.40
CA GLU A 53 -2.61 -1.23 7.80
C GLU A 53 -2.25 -2.68 7.45
N MET A 54 -1.74 -2.95 6.25
CA MET A 54 -1.33 -4.28 5.81
C MET A 54 -0.15 -4.88 6.61
N GLN A 55 0.53 -4.06 7.41
CA GLN A 55 1.57 -4.48 8.35
C GLN A 55 1.03 -4.80 9.75
N SER A 56 -0.20 -4.39 10.08
CA SER A 56 -0.79 -4.61 11.39
C SER A 56 -1.14 -6.09 11.64
N GLU A 57 -1.03 -6.53 12.89
CA GLU A 57 -1.44 -7.88 13.31
C GLU A 57 -2.93 -8.10 12.98
N ASP A 58 -3.79 -7.14 13.35
CA ASP A 58 -5.23 -7.18 13.07
C ASP A 58 -5.57 -7.43 11.60
N TRP A 59 -4.86 -6.79 10.66
CA TRP A 59 -5.10 -6.99 9.22
C TRP A 59 -4.63 -8.36 8.74
N LEU A 60 -3.50 -8.84 9.27
CA LEU A 60 -2.97 -10.17 8.95
C LEU A 60 -3.91 -11.27 9.44
N GLU A 61 -4.44 -11.13 10.66
CA GLU A 61 -5.42 -12.05 11.25
C GLU A 61 -6.72 -12.07 10.43
N GLN A 62 -7.29 -10.91 10.13
CA GLN A 62 -8.51 -10.79 9.29
C GLN A 62 -8.36 -11.41 7.90
N ARG A 63 -7.15 -11.38 7.32
CA ARG A 63 -6.87 -12.04 6.06
C ARG A 63 -6.81 -13.55 6.23
N GLU A 64 -6.11 -14.04 7.25
CA GLU A 64 -5.97 -15.49 7.52
C GLU A 64 -7.33 -16.14 7.81
N GLU A 65 -8.20 -15.46 8.55
CA GLU A 65 -9.60 -15.87 8.74
C GLU A 65 -10.37 -15.95 7.42
N ALA A 66 -10.18 -14.98 6.52
CA ALA A 66 -10.83 -14.97 5.21
C ALA A 66 -10.31 -16.05 4.26
N GLU A 67 -9.05 -16.48 4.41
CA GLU A 67 -8.46 -17.58 3.64
C GLU A 67 -8.95 -18.95 4.15
N ALA A 68 -9.24 -19.07 5.45
CA ALA A 68 -9.72 -20.30 6.07
C ALA A 68 -11.22 -20.58 5.85
N ALA A 69 -12.00 -19.59 5.40
CA ALA A 69 -13.45 -19.65 5.20
C ALA A 69 -13.85 -20.03 3.76
#